data_AF-M0EL49-F1
#
_entry.id   AF-M0EL49-F1
#
_cell.length_a   1.000
_cell.length_b   1.000
_cell.length_c   1.000
_cell.angle_alpha   90.00
_cell.angle_beta   90.00
_cell.angle_gamma   90.00
#
_symmetry.space_group_name_H-M   'P 1'
#
loop_
_entity.id
_entity.type
_entity.pdbx_description
1 polymer ?
#
loop_
_entity_poly.entity_id
_entity_poly.type
_entity_poly.pdbx_seq_one_letter_code
_entity_poly.pdbx_strand_id
1 'polypeptide(L)'
;MEYALVCPPGEGETLRLDYRAFAYAGKFVVGKPGKAVIRTADGGPAAPDWEPGEPLPGTVDAEAFDDGVIAAVSFSPDRTDPACCRLRYVTVHGARRGEGIGPRLIRETVADLSAAGFDRVKIAVNNPFAYEACHKCGFAYTGERTGIAELELARPAATPARVDPERYREGLEAFRETDGELTRAERRFVAERLERGPPAADGPAGGGDNATETADDATETADDG
;
A
#
# COMPACT_ATOMS: atom_id res chain seq x y z
N MET A 1 -9.83 -13.59 4.42
CA MET A 1 -9.60 -12.13 4.32
C MET A 1 -10.64 -11.54 3.38
N GLU A 2 -11.41 -10.59 3.88
CA GLU A 2 -12.54 -9.99 3.18
C GLU A 2 -12.29 -8.52 2.92
N TYR A 3 -12.65 -8.05 1.73
CA TYR A 3 -12.62 -6.63 1.40
C TYR A 3 -13.95 -5.98 1.80
N ALA A 4 -13.88 -4.78 2.34
CA ALA A 4 -15.06 -3.97 2.63
C ALA A 4 -14.80 -2.49 2.35
N LEU A 5 -15.74 -1.86 1.66
CA LEU A 5 -15.86 -0.40 1.61
C LEU A 5 -16.49 0.06 2.93
N VAL A 6 -15.71 0.73 3.77
CA VAL A 6 -16.17 1.18 5.10
C VAL A 6 -17.03 2.42 4.96
N CYS A 7 -16.55 3.42 4.21
CA CYS A 7 -17.37 4.59 3.91
C CYS A 7 -17.01 5.20 2.55
N PRO A 8 -18.02 5.58 1.75
CA PRO A 8 -17.82 6.44 0.60
C PRO A 8 -17.22 7.81 1.00
N PRO A 9 -16.58 8.53 0.06
CA PRO A 9 -16.06 9.86 0.34
C PRO A 9 -17.16 10.82 0.80
N GLY A 10 -16.94 11.50 1.93
CA GLY A 10 -17.88 12.49 2.47
C GLY A 10 -18.87 11.94 3.51
N GLU A 11 -18.92 10.63 3.74
CA GLU A 11 -19.90 10.00 4.66
C GLU A 11 -19.43 9.86 6.11
N GLY A 12 -18.19 10.24 6.44
CA GLY A 12 -17.88 10.67 7.81
C GLY A 12 -17.35 9.60 8.78
N GLU A 13 -17.32 8.31 8.43
CA GLU A 13 -16.99 7.27 9.41
C GLU A 13 -15.50 7.24 9.78
N THR A 14 -15.21 7.17 11.08
CA THR A 14 -13.85 7.08 11.61
C THR A 14 -13.42 5.63 11.78
N LEU A 15 -12.18 5.31 11.41
CA LEU A 15 -11.60 4.00 11.63
C LEU A 15 -10.44 4.13 12.62
N ARG A 16 -10.52 3.42 13.76
CA ARG A 16 -9.50 3.42 14.79
C ARG A 16 -8.58 2.21 14.60
N LEU A 17 -7.36 2.48 14.14
CA LEU A 17 -6.32 1.48 13.98
C LEU A 17 -5.32 1.59 15.14
N ASP A 18 -4.78 0.47 15.60
CA ASP A 18 -3.67 0.49 16.57
C ASP A 18 -2.44 1.13 15.91
N TYR A 19 -2.01 2.28 16.43
CA TYR A 19 -0.89 3.05 15.88
C TYR A 19 0.46 2.33 16.02
N ARG A 20 0.54 1.31 16.88
CA ARG A 20 1.73 0.46 17.04
C ARG A 20 1.82 -0.58 15.93
N ALA A 21 0.68 -1.02 15.40
CA ALA A 21 0.61 -1.97 14.29
C ALA A 21 0.58 -1.29 12.91
N PHE A 22 -0.02 -0.10 12.82
CA PHE A 22 -0.30 0.58 11.55
C PHE A 22 0.41 1.90 11.41
N ALA A 23 1.14 2.05 10.30
CA ALA A 23 1.57 3.37 9.85
C ALA A 23 0.34 4.24 9.55
N TYR A 24 0.43 5.54 9.82
CA TYR A 24 -0.63 6.53 9.55
C TYR A 24 -1.96 6.29 10.27
N ALA A 25 -2.03 5.47 11.33
CA ALA A 25 -3.27 5.18 12.05
C ALA A 25 -4.09 6.44 12.42
N GLY A 26 -3.43 7.49 12.90
CA GLY A 26 -4.07 8.77 13.23
C GLY A 26 -4.68 9.54 12.05
N LYS A 27 -4.48 9.11 10.80
CA LYS A 27 -5.13 9.68 9.61
C LYS A 27 -6.47 9.03 9.31
N PHE A 28 -6.74 7.84 9.85
CA PHE A 28 -7.97 7.10 9.65
C PHE A 28 -9.10 7.52 10.59
N VAL A 29 -8.81 8.31 11.62
CA VAL A 29 -9.83 8.91 12.50
C VAL A 29 -10.45 10.19 11.94
N VAL A 30 -10.05 10.63 10.75
CA VAL A 30 -10.63 11.79 10.06
C VAL A 30 -11.86 11.34 9.26
N GLY A 31 -13.05 11.88 9.58
CA GLY A 31 -14.30 11.42 8.96
C GLY A 31 -14.49 11.77 7.48
N LYS A 32 -13.94 12.90 7.00
CA LYS A 32 -14.24 13.40 5.64
C LYS A 32 -13.78 12.48 4.48
N PRO A 33 -12.57 11.88 4.49
CA PRO A 33 -12.15 10.96 3.44
C PRO A 33 -12.89 9.62 3.48
N GLY A 34 -13.13 9.04 2.31
CA GLY A 34 -13.61 7.66 2.18
C GLY A 34 -12.55 6.66 2.65
N LYS A 35 -12.98 5.46 3.03
CA LYS A 35 -12.13 4.41 3.59
C LYS A 35 -12.57 3.04 3.08
N ALA A 36 -11.58 2.22 2.75
CA ALA A 36 -11.78 0.81 2.46
C ALA A 36 -10.74 -0.02 3.23
N VAL A 37 -11.08 -1.27 3.51
CA VAL A 37 -10.28 -2.15 4.37
C VAL A 37 -10.27 -3.58 3.84
N ILE A 38 -9.23 -4.33 4.23
CA ILE A 38 -9.24 -5.79 4.25
C ILE A 38 -9.29 -6.22 5.72
N ARG A 39 -10.21 -7.14 6.04
CA ARG A 39 -10.41 -7.69 7.39
C ARG A 39 -10.23 -9.21 7.43
N THR A 40 -10.09 -9.75 8.63
CA THR A 40 -10.26 -11.18 8.91
C THR A 40 -11.70 -11.60 8.56
N ALA A 41 -11.87 -12.84 8.09
CA ALA A 41 -13.19 -13.33 7.66
C ALA A 41 -14.02 -13.90 8.84
N ASP A 42 -13.33 -14.38 9.86
CA ASP A 42 -13.88 -14.93 11.09
C ASP A 42 -14.11 -13.87 12.17
N GLY A 43 -13.80 -12.60 11.88
CA GLY A 43 -13.89 -11.49 12.84
C GLY A 43 -12.86 -11.56 13.96
N GLY A 44 -11.87 -12.46 13.87
CA GLY A 44 -10.77 -12.53 14.82
C GLY A 44 -9.73 -11.43 14.61
N PRO A 45 -8.72 -11.31 15.50
CA PRO A 45 -7.67 -10.31 15.36
C PRO A 45 -6.82 -10.52 14.11
N ALA A 46 -6.37 -9.43 13.50
CA ALA A 46 -5.59 -9.42 12.26
C ALA A 46 -4.24 -10.16 12.37
N ALA A 47 -3.68 -10.22 13.58
CA ALA A 47 -2.46 -10.96 13.90
C ALA A 47 -2.53 -11.44 15.36
N PRO A 48 -3.08 -12.64 15.63
CA PRO A 48 -3.30 -13.13 16.99
C PRO A 48 -2.01 -13.31 17.79
N ASP A 49 -0.90 -13.64 17.12
CA ASP A 49 0.40 -13.88 17.76
C ASP A 49 1.27 -12.61 17.82
N TRP A 50 0.77 -11.46 17.37
CA TRP A 50 1.52 -10.22 17.38
C TRP A 50 1.36 -9.51 18.72
N GLU A 51 2.49 -9.22 19.36
CA GLU A 51 2.56 -8.41 20.57
C GLU A 51 3.19 -7.05 20.26
N PRO A 52 2.60 -5.93 20.75
CA PRO A 52 3.18 -4.61 20.58
C PRO A 52 4.48 -4.48 21.38
N GLY A 53 5.50 -3.87 20.79
CA GLY A 53 6.79 -3.64 21.47
C GLY A 53 6.71 -2.69 22.66
N GLU A 54 5.62 -1.92 22.77
CA GLU A 54 5.38 -0.95 23.84
C GLU A 54 3.93 -1.05 24.34
N PRO A 55 3.68 -0.96 25.67
CA PRO A 55 2.33 -0.97 26.22
C PRO A 55 1.56 0.30 25.84
N LEU A 56 0.23 0.23 25.86
CA LEU A 56 -0.59 1.42 25.68
C LEU A 56 -0.45 2.35 26.89
N PRO A 57 -0.41 3.68 26.68
CA PRO A 57 -0.65 4.62 27.75
C PRO A 57 -2.02 4.36 28.38
N GLY A 58 -2.15 4.50 29.71
CA GLY A 58 -3.42 4.25 30.41
C GLY A 58 -4.58 5.20 30.03
N THR A 59 -4.33 6.19 29.17
CA THR A 59 -5.33 7.09 28.58
C THR A 59 -5.95 6.53 27.29
N VAL A 60 -5.42 5.43 26.76
CA VAL A 60 -5.86 4.82 25.51
C VAL A 60 -6.60 3.53 25.82
N ASP A 61 -7.86 3.46 25.40
CA ASP A 61 -8.68 2.27 25.47
C ASP A 61 -8.35 1.33 24.30
N ALA A 62 -7.90 0.11 24.62
CA ALA A 62 -7.55 -0.91 23.63
C ALA A 62 -8.77 -1.44 22.87
N GLU A 63 -9.93 -1.53 23.54
CA GLU A 63 -11.17 -2.06 22.95
C GLU A 63 -11.75 -1.13 21.87
N ALA A 64 -11.26 0.12 21.82
CA ALA A 64 -11.68 1.07 20.81
C ALA A 64 -10.98 0.89 19.45
N PHE A 65 -10.00 -0.02 19.34
CA PHE A 65 -9.35 -0.35 18.06
C PHE A 65 -10.14 -1.43 17.31
N ASP A 66 -10.15 -1.32 15.98
CA ASP A 66 -10.68 -2.36 15.09
C ASP A 66 -9.58 -3.41 14.84
N ASP A 67 -9.55 -4.42 15.72
CA ASP A 67 -8.51 -5.46 15.76
C ASP A 67 -8.57 -6.45 14.59
N GLY A 68 -9.74 -6.60 13.95
CA GLY A 68 -9.93 -7.44 12.77
C GLY A 68 -9.43 -6.83 11.46
N VAL A 69 -9.07 -5.55 11.43
CA VAL A 69 -8.53 -4.89 10.22
C VAL A 69 -7.09 -5.32 9.96
N ILE A 70 -6.83 -5.82 8.75
CA ILE A 70 -5.49 -6.24 8.29
C ILE A 70 -4.82 -5.15 7.47
N ALA A 71 -5.58 -4.43 6.64
CA ALA A 71 -5.10 -3.33 5.84
C ALA A 71 -6.18 -2.28 5.63
N ALA A 72 -5.79 -1.03 5.47
CA ALA A 72 -6.70 0.10 5.29
C ALA A 72 -6.17 1.11 4.28
N VAL A 73 -7.08 1.68 3.49
CA VAL A 73 -6.80 2.78 2.56
C VAL A 73 -7.79 3.91 2.78
N SER A 74 -7.27 5.13 2.84
CA SER A 74 -8.06 6.35 2.82
C SER A 74 -7.96 7.02 1.46
N PHE A 75 -9.07 7.55 0.96
CA PHE A 75 -9.14 8.20 -0.34
C PHE A 75 -10.13 9.36 -0.37
N SER A 76 -9.97 10.26 -1.34
CA SER A 76 -10.87 11.41 -1.50
C SER A 76 -10.74 12.01 -2.90
N PRO A 77 -11.78 12.70 -3.40
CA PRO A 77 -11.68 13.46 -4.64
C PRO A 77 -10.47 14.39 -4.65
N ASP A 78 -9.87 14.56 -5.82
CA ASP A 78 -8.89 15.63 -6.04
C ASP A 78 -9.58 16.98 -5.86
N ARG A 79 -8.84 17.95 -5.33
CA ARG A 79 -9.38 19.29 -5.04
C ARG A 79 -9.56 20.12 -6.31
N THR A 80 -8.80 19.82 -7.36
CA THR A 80 -8.81 20.57 -8.62
C THR A 80 -9.49 19.82 -9.76
N ASP A 81 -9.76 18.53 -9.58
CA ASP A 81 -10.40 17.67 -10.58
C ASP A 81 -11.39 16.70 -9.90
N PRO A 82 -12.70 16.98 -9.93
CA PRO A 82 -13.70 16.12 -9.28
C PRO A 82 -13.84 14.75 -9.94
N ALA A 83 -13.38 14.56 -11.19
CA ALA A 83 -13.36 13.27 -11.87
C ALA A 83 -12.15 12.40 -11.46
N CYS A 84 -11.21 12.95 -10.69
CA CYS A 84 -10.04 12.26 -10.18
C CYS A 84 -10.20 11.94 -8.69
N CYS A 85 -9.88 10.71 -8.28
CA CYS A 85 -9.78 10.32 -6.88
C CYS A 85 -8.31 10.14 -6.48
N ARG A 86 -7.94 10.57 -5.27
CA ARG A 86 -6.61 10.37 -4.69
C ARG A 86 -6.66 9.34 -3.58
N LEU A 87 -5.89 8.27 -3.71
CA LEU A 87 -5.51 7.43 -2.57
C LEU A 87 -4.51 8.22 -1.73
N ARG A 88 -4.79 8.37 -0.44
CA ARG A 88 -4.05 9.26 0.48
C ARG A 88 -3.10 8.50 1.37
N TYR A 89 -3.61 7.47 2.04
CA TYR A 89 -2.85 6.65 2.98
C TYR A 89 -3.21 5.21 2.74
N VAL A 90 -2.21 4.37 2.47
CA VAL A 90 -2.35 2.91 2.39
C VAL A 90 -1.50 2.34 3.51
N THR A 91 -2.08 1.47 4.34
CA THR A 91 -1.38 0.87 5.48
C THR A 91 -1.78 -0.59 5.64
N VAL A 92 -0.82 -1.39 6.09
CA VAL A 92 -0.96 -2.82 6.36
C VAL A 92 -0.40 -3.09 7.75
N HIS A 93 -1.07 -3.95 8.50
CA HIS A 93 -0.66 -4.41 9.81
C HIS A 93 0.81 -4.86 9.77
N GLY A 94 1.64 -4.38 10.71
CA GLY A 94 3.08 -4.62 10.71
C GLY A 94 3.47 -6.10 10.54
N ALA A 95 2.80 -6.98 11.30
CA ALA A 95 3.00 -8.43 11.24
C ALA A 95 2.52 -9.12 9.96
N ARG A 96 1.80 -8.42 9.08
CA ARG A 96 1.17 -8.97 7.85
C ARG A 96 1.75 -8.37 6.57
N ARG A 97 2.85 -7.61 6.69
CA ARG A 97 3.55 -7.01 5.55
C ARG A 97 4.30 -8.10 4.77
N GLY A 98 4.34 -7.95 3.45
CA GLY A 98 4.96 -8.93 2.55
C GLY A 98 3.98 -9.91 1.90
N GLU A 99 2.81 -10.14 2.50
CA GLU A 99 1.79 -11.08 2.01
C GLU A 99 0.97 -10.61 0.79
N GLY A 100 1.38 -9.51 0.13
CA GLY A 100 0.65 -8.98 -1.04
C GLY A 100 -0.70 -8.29 -0.74
N ILE A 101 -1.01 -8.05 0.53
CA ILE A 101 -2.30 -7.48 0.98
C ILE A 101 -2.51 -6.04 0.52
N GLY A 102 -1.46 -5.21 0.56
CA GLY A 102 -1.50 -3.82 0.09
C GLY A 102 -1.93 -3.71 -1.38
N PRO A 103 -1.25 -4.40 -2.32
CA PRO A 103 -1.69 -4.48 -3.72
C PRO A 103 -3.12 -4.96 -3.92
N ARG A 104 -3.57 -5.98 -3.17
CA ARG A 104 -4.97 -6.42 -3.22
C ARG A 104 -5.92 -5.29 -2.82
N LEU A 105 -5.68 -4.65 -1.68
CA LEU A 105 -6.49 -3.53 -1.19
C LEU A 105 -6.60 -2.41 -2.21
N ILE A 106 -5.49 -2.04 -2.86
CA ILE A 106 -5.47 -1.00 -3.89
C ILE A 106 -6.34 -1.41 -5.08
N ARG A 107 -6.21 -2.65 -5.59
CA ARG A 107 -6.99 -3.12 -6.75
C ARG A 107 -8.49 -3.11 -6.49
N GLU A 108 -8.93 -3.65 -5.35
CA GLU A 108 -10.35 -3.66 -4.96
C GLU A 108 -10.88 -2.22 -4.82
N THR A 109 -10.11 -1.35 -4.18
CA THR A 109 -10.50 0.07 -4.02
C THR A 109 -10.59 0.80 -5.35
N VAL A 110 -9.69 0.53 -6.30
CA VAL A 110 -9.77 1.13 -7.64
C VAL A 110 -10.99 0.61 -8.41
N ALA A 111 -11.38 -0.65 -8.23
CA ALA A 111 -12.60 -1.19 -8.83
C ALA A 111 -13.85 -0.45 -8.32
N ASP A 112 -13.96 -0.25 -7.00
CA ASP A 112 -15.04 0.53 -6.39
C ASP A 112 -15.05 1.99 -6.86
N LEU A 113 -13.88 2.63 -6.96
CA LEU A 113 -13.77 3.99 -7.47
C LEU A 113 -14.17 4.10 -8.94
N SER A 114 -13.84 3.09 -9.75
CA SER A 114 -14.31 3.03 -11.14
C SER A 114 -15.82 2.86 -11.21
N ALA A 115 -16.41 2.01 -10.36
CA ALA A 115 -17.85 1.81 -10.30
C ALA A 115 -18.59 3.06 -9.80
N ALA A 116 -17.94 3.85 -8.93
CA ALA A 116 -18.43 5.15 -8.47
C ALA A 116 -18.31 6.28 -9.52
N GLY A 117 -17.74 6.00 -10.69
CA GLY A 117 -17.68 6.94 -11.82
C GLY A 117 -16.48 7.88 -11.84
N PHE A 118 -15.42 7.61 -11.08
CA PHE A 118 -14.16 8.34 -11.26
C PHE A 118 -13.48 7.92 -12.55
N ASP A 119 -12.96 8.88 -13.31
CA ASP A 119 -12.22 8.62 -14.55
C ASP A 119 -10.78 8.20 -14.27
N ARG A 120 -10.20 8.73 -13.19
CA ARG A 120 -8.78 8.59 -12.86
C ARG A 120 -8.56 8.40 -11.37
N VAL A 121 -7.55 7.60 -11.05
CA VAL A 121 -7.05 7.43 -9.67
C VAL A 121 -5.59 7.85 -9.62
N LYS A 122 -5.22 8.60 -8.58
CA LYS A 122 -3.86 9.05 -8.28
C LYS A 122 -3.41 8.59 -6.90
N ILE A 123 -2.10 8.41 -6.75
CA ILE A 123 -1.44 8.17 -5.47
C ILE A 123 -0.05 8.80 -5.50
N ALA A 124 0.39 9.36 -4.38
CA ALA A 124 1.76 9.84 -4.21
C ALA A 124 2.50 8.90 -3.24
N VAL A 125 3.70 8.45 -3.60
CA VAL A 125 4.48 7.49 -2.80
C VAL A 125 5.92 7.96 -2.64
N ASN A 126 6.49 7.78 -1.44
CA ASN A 126 7.86 8.18 -1.12
C ASN A 126 8.79 6.99 -0.82
N ASN A 127 8.33 5.76 -1.09
CA ASN A 127 9.08 4.54 -0.83
C ASN A 127 9.08 3.65 -2.09
N PRO A 128 10.24 3.10 -2.49
CA PRO A 128 10.37 2.26 -3.68
C PRO A 128 9.51 0.99 -3.66
N PHE A 129 9.24 0.38 -2.50
CA PHE A 129 8.34 -0.78 -2.41
C PHE A 129 6.89 -0.40 -2.76
N ALA A 130 6.43 0.77 -2.28
CA ALA A 130 5.10 1.28 -2.59
C ALA A 130 4.99 1.69 -4.07
N TYR A 131 6.06 2.25 -4.64
CA TYR A 131 6.17 2.54 -6.07
C TYR A 131 5.99 1.29 -6.93
N GLU A 132 6.74 0.23 -6.65
CA GLU A 132 6.59 -1.05 -7.35
C GLU A 132 5.18 -1.64 -7.17
N ALA A 133 4.65 -1.62 -5.95
CA ALA A 133 3.31 -2.13 -5.67
C ALA A 133 2.23 -1.39 -6.48
N CYS A 134 2.36 -0.08 -6.65
CA CYS A 134 1.44 0.71 -7.47
C CYS A 134 1.55 0.33 -8.95
N HIS A 135 2.76 0.10 -9.48
CA HIS A 135 2.95 -0.40 -10.86
C HIS A 135 2.29 -1.77 -11.07
N LYS A 136 2.42 -2.69 -10.12
CA LYS A 136 1.68 -3.97 -10.14
C LYS A 136 0.16 -3.78 -10.15
N CYS A 137 -0.33 -2.73 -9.49
CA CYS A 137 -1.75 -2.35 -9.50
C CYS A 137 -2.19 -1.57 -10.76
N GLY A 138 -1.31 -1.46 -11.76
CA GLY A 138 -1.58 -0.80 -13.03
C GLY A 138 -1.46 0.72 -13.00
N PHE A 139 -0.83 1.30 -11.97
CA PHE A 139 -0.45 2.72 -11.99
C PHE A 139 0.84 2.93 -12.79
N ALA A 140 1.02 4.12 -13.34
CA ALA A 140 2.28 4.54 -13.94
C ALA A 140 2.75 5.85 -13.32
N TYR A 141 4.07 6.03 -13.22
CA TYR A 141 4.67 7.29 -12.80
C TYR A 141 4.36 8.38 -13.82
N THR A 142 3.92 9.54 -13.33
CA THR A 142 3.52 10.66 -14.20
C THR A 142 4.71 11.52 -14.64
N GLY A 143 5.87 11.39 -13.98
CA GLY A 143 6.98 12.32 -14.10
C GLY A 143 6.95 13.43 -13.05
N GLU A 144 5.84 13.59 -12.33
CA GLU A 144 5.65 14.66 -11.35
C GLU A 144 6.04 14.20 -9.94
N ARG A 145 6.68 15.11 -9.19
CA ARG A 145 6.95 14.95 -7.76
C ARG A 145 6.02 15.86 -6.95
N THR A 146 5.49 15.34 -5.86
CA THR A 146 4.71 16.11 -4.88
C THR A 146 5.41 16.12 -3.53
N GLY A 147 5.25 17.20 -2.76
CA GLY A 147 5.87 17.30 -1.44
C GLY A 147 7.40 17.12 -1.48
N ILE A 148 7.95 16.51 -0.44
CA ILE A 148 9.37 16.14 -0.36
C ILE A 148 9.46 14.65 -0.73
N ALA A 149 10.07 14.37 -1.89
CA ALA A 149 10.35 13.02 -2.39
C ALA A 149 9.14 12.09 -2.66
N GLU A 150 7.91 12.61 -2.72
CA GLU A 150 6.78 11.79 -3.18
C GLU A 150 6.69 11.80 -4.70
N LEU A 151 6.61 10.63 -5.31
CA LEU A 151 6.40 10.46 -6.74
C LEU A 151 4.91 10.29 -7.00
N GLU A 152 4.33 11.09 -7.90
CA GLU A 152 2.92 10.94 -8.28
C GLU A 152 2.76 9.83 -9.33
N LEU A 153 1.91 8.87 -9.02
CA LEU A 153 1.48 7.83 -9.96
C LEU A 153 -0.01 7.99 -10.24
N ALA A 154 -0.40 7.64 -11.46
CA ALA A 154 -1.78 7.72 -11.91
C ALA A 154 -2.17 6.54 -12.78
N ARG A 155 -3.46 6.25 -12.85
CA ARG A 155 -4.08 5.40 -13.88
C ARG A 155 -5.51 5.82 -14.17
N PRO A 156 -6.02 5.54 -15.38
CA PRO A 156 -7.47 5.48 -15.59
C PRO A 156 -8.10 4.52 -14.56
N ALA A 157 -9.29 4.84 -14.06
CA ALA A 157 -9.95 3.96 -13.09
C ALA A 157 -10.36 2.63 -13.75
N ALA A 158 -10.87 2.70 -14.98
CA ALA A 158 -11.38 1.53 -15.70
C ALA A 158 -10.30 0.58 -16.23
N THR A 159 -9.07 1.06 -16.48
CA THR A 159 -8.00 0.23 -17.08
C THR A 159 -6.63 0.55 -16.48
N PRO A 160 -5.64 -0.35 -16.57
CA PRO A 160 -4.26 -0.03 -16.25
C PRO A 160 -3.73 1.13 -17.10
N ALA A 161 -2.79 1.89 -16.54
CA ALA A 161 -2.03 2.88 -17.29
C ALA A 161 -1.08 2.22 -18.30
N ARG A 162 -0.80 2.92 -19.40
CA ARG A 162 0.30 2.53 -20.28
C ARG A 162 1.62 2.77 -19.54
N VAL A 163 2.42 1.73 -19.42
CA VAL A 163 3.73 1.81 -18.77
C VAL A 163 4.79 2.11 -19.82
N ASP A 164 5.58 3.15 -19.56
CA ASP A 164 6.81 3.46 -20.26
C ASP A 164 8.00 2.95 -19.42
N PRO A 165 8.80 1.99 -19.90
CA PRO A 165 9.94 1.46 -19.15
C PRO A 165 10.98 2.52 -18.77
N GLU A 166 11.18 3.56 -19.58
CA GLU A 166 12.12 4.63 -19.25
C GLU A 166 11.57 5.48 -18.11
N ARG A 167 10.30 5.89 -18.20
CA ARG A 167 9.60 6.61 -17.12
C ARG A 167 9.56 5.80 -15.81
N TYR A 168 9.39 4.48 -15.90
CA TYR A 168 9.45 3.60 -14.73
C TYR A 168 10.81 3.71 -14.02
N ARG A 169 11.91 3.64 -14.80
CA ARG A 169 13.28 3.73 -14.28
C ARG A 169 13.59 5.12 -13.73
N GLU A 170 13.16 6.19 -14.39
CA GLU A 170 13.31 7.57 -13.89
C GLU A 170 12.73 7.71 -12.47
N GLY A 171 11.56 7.10 -12.20
CA GLY A 171 10.98 7.10 -10.86
C GLY A 171 11.80 6.30 -9.84
N LEU A 172 12.42 5.18 -10.23
CA LEU A 172 13.31 4.43 -9.35
C LEU A 172 14.63 5.18 -9.06
N GLU A 173 15.17 5.87 -10.07
CA GLU A 173 16.35 6.72 -9.95
C GLU A 173 16.10 7.89 -9.02
N ALA A 174 14.89 8.46 -9.01
CA ALA A 174 14.51 9.53 -8.09
C ALA A 174 14.68 9.15 -6.61
N PHE A 175 14.45 7.87 -6.23
CA PHE A 175 14.70 7.43 -4.86
C PHE A 175 16.19 7.41 -4.49
N ARG A 176 17.09 7.34 -5.47
CA ARG A 176 18.54 7.35 -5.24
C ARG A 176 19.08 8.74 -4.94
N GLU A 177 18.41 9.79 -5.41
CA GLU A 177 18.75 11.17 -5.01
C GLU A 177 18.62 11.38 -3.50
N THR A 178 17.79 10.54 -2.84
CA THR A 178 17.61 10.46 -1.39
C THR A 178 18.29 9.23 -0.77
N ASP A 179 19.31 8.64 -1.42
CA ASP A 179 19.95 7.36 -1.03
C ASP A 179 20.42 7.31 0.44
N GLY A 180 20.72 8.46 1.05
CA GLY A 180 21.09 8.59 2.47
C GLY A 180 19.97 8.25 3.46
N GLU A 181 18.71 8.28 3.00
CA GLU A 181 17.52 7.95 3.79
C GLU A 181 17.02 6.52 3.54
N LEU A 182 17.50 5.87 2.47
CA LEU A 182 17.12 4.49 2.15
C LEU A 182 17.79 3.49 3.10
N THR A 183 17.06 2.45 3.46
CA THR A 183 17.60 1.26 4.10
C THR A 183 18.43 0.43 3.11
N ARG A 184 19.25 -0.50 3.63
CA ARG A 184 20.01 -1.44 2.78
C ARG A 184 19.09 -2.28 1.89
N ALA A 185 17.93 -2.68 2.41
CA ALA A 185 16.94 -3.45 1.68
C ALA A 185 16.35 -2.64 0.51
N GLU A 186 16.00 -1.37 0.75
CA GLU A 186 15.48 -0.48 -0.29
C GLU A 186 16.50 -0.21 -1.39
N ARG A 187 17.77 0.04 -1.04
CA ARG A 187 18.83 0.21 -2.05
C ARG A 187 19.00 -1.03 -2.93
N ARG A 188 19.03 -2.23 -2.32
CA ARG A 188 19.11 -3.49 -3.08
C ARG A 188 17.90 -3.64 -4.00
N PHE A 189 16.71 -3.36 -3.47
CA PHE A 189 15.47 -3.45 -4.23
C PHE A 189 15.46 -2.50 -5.42
N VAL A 190 15.84 -1.23 -5.25
CA VAL A 190 15.93 -0.25 -6.34
C VAL A 190 16.89 -0.73 -7.42
N ALA A 191 18.09 -1.19 -7.05
CA ALA A 191 19.08 -1.69 -8.01
C ALA A 191 18.55 -2.86 -8.84
N GLU A 192 17.96 -3.87 -8.19
CA GLU A 192 17.36 -5.04 -8.87
C GLU A 192 16.25 -4.63 -9.84
N ARG A 193 15.44 -3.64 -9.47
CA ARG A 193 14.30 -3.19 -10.28
C ARG A 193 14.72 -2.30 -11.45
N LEU A 194 15.80 -1.54 -11.33
CA LEU A 194 16.37 -0.77 -12.44
C LEU A 194 16.85 -1.69 -13.58
N GLU A 195 17.46 -2.83 -13.22
CA GLU A 195 17.88 -3.86 -14.17
C GLU A 195 16.69 -4.59 -14.78
N ARG A 196 15.73 -5.04 -13.94
CA ARG A 196 14.55 -5.79 -14.39
C ARG A 196 13.59 -4.96 -15.25
N GLY A 197 13.39 -3.69 -14.93
CA GLY A 197 12.34 -2.85 -15.53
C GLY A 197 10.96 -3.04 -14.87
N PRO A 198 9.89 -2.46 -15.46
CA PRO A 198 8.58 -2.43 -14.84
C PRO A 198 7.98 -3.83 -14.67
N PRO A 199 7.19 -4.07 -13.61
CA PRO A 199 6.45 -5.32 -13.47
C PRO A 199 5.31 -5.38 -14.48
N ALA A 200 4.84 -6.59 -14.80
CA ALA A 200 3.53 -6.73 -15.43
C ALA A 200 2.45 -6.21 -14.46
N ALA A 201 1.42 -5.55 -14.99
CA ALA A 201 0.24 -5.25 -14.18
C ALA A 201 -0.47 -6.56 -13.85
N ASP A 202 -0.84 -6.75 -12.60
CA ASP A 202 -1.64 -7.89 -12.18
C ASP A 202 -3.00 -7.80 -12.89
N GLY A 203 -3.39 -8.85 -13.61
CA GLY A 203 -4.70 -8.92 -14.26
C GLY A 203 -5.85 -8.74 -13.25
N PRO A 204 -7.09 -8.48 -13.73
CA PRO A 204 -8.26 -8.59 -12.85
C PRO A 204 -8.21 -9.98 -12.19
N ALA A 205 -8.47 -10.04 -10.88
CA ALA A 205 -8.31 -11.23 -10.07
C ALA A 205 -9.20 -12.39 -10.57
N GLY A 206 -8.75 -13.11 -11.59
CA GLY A 206 -9.15 -14.47 -11.89
C GLY A 206 -8.20 -15.38 -11.13
N GLY A 207 -8.75 -16.18 -10.23
CA GLY A 207 -8.00 -17.03 -9.31
C GLY A 207 -6.94 -17.89 -10.03
N GLY A 208 -5.75 -17.92 -9.45
CA GLY A 208 -4.64 -18.74 -9.89
C GLY A 208 -3.52 -18.65 -8.88
N ASP A 209 -3.46 -19.64 -7.99
CA ASP A 209 -2.31 -19.94 -7.15
C ASP A 209 -1.02 -19.89 -7.96
N ASN A 210 -0.04 -19.15 -7.48
CA ASN A 210 1.33 -19.59 -7.61
C ASN A 210 2.14 -19.11 -6.41
N ALA A 211 2.10 -19.95 -5.38
CA ALA A 211 3.14 -20.01 -4.37
C ALA A 211 4.43 -20.47 -5.04
N THR A 212 5.49 -19.66 -5.01
CA THR A 212 6.83 -20.18 -4.73
C THR A 212 7.65 -19.07 -4.09
N GLU A 213 7.58 -19.06 -2.76
CA GLU A 213 8.59 -18.49 -1.89
C GLU A 213 9.73 -19.52 -1.83
N THR A 214 10.91 -19.19 -2.35
CA THR A 214 12.15 -19.89 -1.97
C THR A 214 12.92 -18.97 -1.03
N ALA A 215 12.66 -19.15 0.26
CA ALA A 215 13.67 -18.97 1.28
C ALA A 215 14.55 -20.23 1.25
N ASP A 216 15.78 -20.09 0.77
CA ASP A 216 16.79 -21.13 1.00
C ASP A 216 17.63 -20.75 2.21
N ASP A 217 17.51 -21.64 3.19
CA ASP A 217 18.37 -21.86 4.33
C ASP A 217 19.78 -22.28 3.85
N ALA A 218 20.82 -21.74 4.49
CA ALA A 218 22.15 -22.31 4.45
C ALA A 218 22.82 -22.05 5.79
N THR A 219 22.51 -22.94 6.72
CA THR A 219 23.41 -23.36 7.78
C THR A 219 24.66 -23.99 7.15
N GLU A 220 25.86 -23.46 7.45
CA GLU A 220 27.09 -24.25 7.33
C GLU A 220 27.96 -24.02 8.57
N THR A 221 28.11 -25.10 9.32
CA THR A 221 29.06 -25.32 10.41
C THR A 221 30.50 -25.39 9.90
N ALA A 222 31.42 -24.79 10.68
CA ALA A 222 32.83 -25.16 10.93
C ALA A 222 33.66 -25.88 9.84
N ASP A 223 34.84 -25.35 9.50
CA ASP A 223 36.14 -25.84 10.05
C ASP A 223 37.37 -25.05 9.52
N ASP A 224 38.39 -25.03 10.38
CA ASP A 224 39.85 -24.86 10.19
C ASP A 224 40.50 -23.55 9.71
N GLY A 225 41.38 -23.02 10.58
CA GLY A 225 42.30 -21.90 10.37
C GLY A 225 42.82 -21.28 11.67
#